data_AF-A0A248YHT9-F1
#
_entry.id   AF-A0A248YHT9-F1
#
_cell.length_a   1.000
_cell.length_b   1.000
_cell.length_c   1.000
_cell.angle_alpha   90.00
_cell.angle_beta   90.00
_cell.angle_gamma   90.00
#
_symmetry.space_group_name_H-M   'P 1'
#
loop_
_entity.id
_entity.type
_entity.pdbx_description
1 polymer ?
#
loop_
_entity_poly.entity_id
_entity_poly.type
_entity_poly.pdbx_seq_one_letter_code
_entity_poly.pdbx_strand_id
1 'polypeptide(L)'
;MDAGRRHEVEQKVYAGQRLDRTDGIDLYGCADLVWLGRLAHHRRADPERTGFRLDPRFAAGGIAEFGPLAGRSYGRDLDPGAWVDELLRLRDRQDASGGCVTFVPVRAGSGEEERPAPVSALRLLAVSRLVLDNVPHLGVLLPAEGPSLAQLALNFGVDELLAGPDASTDGDAHAEPGAGADAGAGAGAELRDDLVTLIGEAGFRPVELDGEHRVVREYDAPPTLAQRRSEPQRVWS
;
A
#
# COMPACT_ATOMS: atom_id res chain seq x y z
N MET A 1 5.55 1.22 24.57
CA MET A 1 6.46 0.04 24.62
C MET A 1 7.81 0.48 25.16
N ASP A 2 8.38 -0.23 26.13
CA ASP A 2 9.74 0.06 26.61
C ASP A 2 10.82 -0.49 25.65
N ALA A 3 12.10 -0.24 25.97
CA ALA A 3 13.22 -0.68 25.12
C ALA A 3 13.41 -2.20 25.10
N GLY A 4 13.13 -2.89 26.20
CA GLY A 4 13.29 -4.35 26.29
C GLY A 4 12.27 -5.06 25.42
N ARG A 5 11.01 -4.65 25.51
CA ARG A 5 9.93 -5.20 24.69
C ARG A 5 10.11 -4.92 23.21
N ARG A 6 10.61 -3.72 22.84
CA ARG A 6 10.98 -3.41 21.45
C ARG A 6 12.06 -4.35 20.93
N HIS A 7 13.10 -4.61 21.72
CA HIS A 7 14.17 -5.50 21.33
C HIS A 7 13.69 -6.94 21.12
N GLU A 8 12.81 -7.43 21.99
CA GLU A 8 12.21 -8.77 21.85
C GLU A 8 11.42 -8.90 20.54
N VAL A 9 10.53 -7.95 20.24
CA VAL A 9 9.73 -7.96 19.00
C VAL A 9 10.63 -7.84 17.77
N GLU A 10 11.66 -6.98 17.83
CA GLU A 10 12.64 -6.84 16.75
C GLU A 10 13.39 -8.16 16.46
N GLN A 11 13.80 -8.89 17.51
CA GLN A 11 14.41 -10.22 17.35
C GLN A 11 13.46 -11.22 16.71
N LYS A 12 12.19 -11.26 17.14
CA LYS A 12 11.17 -12.12 16.51
C LYS A 12 11.03 -11.80 15.03
N VAL A 13 10.95 -10.51 14.67
CA VAL A 13 10.80 -10.07 13.28
C VAL A 13 12.00 -10.46 12.44
N TYR A 14 13.25 -10.24 12.88
CA TYR A 14 14.41 -10.64 12.08
C TYR A 14 14.63 -12.15 12.04
N ALA A 15 14.19 -12.89 13.06
CA ALA A 15 14.27 -14.34 13.11
C ALA A 15 13.16 -15.04 12.29
N GLY A 16 12.29 -14.30 11.59
CA GLY A 16 11.19 -14.90 10.84
C GLY A 16 10.05 -15.44 11.72
N GLN A 17 10.06 -15.16 13.03
CA GLN A 17 9.07 -15.71 13.95
C GLN A 17 7.71 -15.04 13.78
N ARG A 18 6.66 -15.80 14.07
CA ARG A 18 5.28 -15.32 14.04
C ARG A 18 5.01 -14.40 15.22
N LEU A 19 4.38 -13.27 14.94
CA LEU A 19 3.92 -12.34 15.96
C LEU A 19 2.55 -12.77 16.49
N ASP A 20 2.38 -12.74 17.80
CA ASP A 20 1.10 -13.00 18.44
C ASP A 20 0.25 -11.73 18.59
N ARG A 21 -0.92 -11.88 19.24
CA ARG A 21 -1.83 -10.76 19.50
C ARG A 21 -1.18 -9.66 20.35
N THR A 22 -0.41 -10.05 21.36
CA THR A 22 0.26 -9.11 22.26
C THR A 22 1.31 -8.32 21.51
N ASP A 23 2.13 -9.00 20.70
CA ASP A 23 3.11 -8.38 19.80
C ASP A 23 2.42 -7.36 18.87
N GLY A 24 1.28 -7.73 18.26
CA GLY A 24 0.52 -6.84 17.38
C GLY A 24 -0.01 -5.57 18.06
N ILE A 25 -0.59 -5.70 19.27
CA ILE A 25 -1.08 -4.56 20.05
C ILE A 25 0.07 -3.67 20.50
N ASP A 26 1.17 -4.27 20.93
CA ASP A 26 2.39 -3.57 21.33
C ASP A 26 2.94 -2.73 20.18
N LEU A 27 3.04 -3.31 18.98
CA LEU A 27 3.45 -2.59 17.77
C LEU A 27 2.52 -1.39 17.48
N TYR A 28 1.22 -1.55 17.68
CA TYR A 28 0.25 -0.46 17.52
C TYR A 28 0.42 0.65 18.58
N GLY A 29 0.85 0.29 19.80
CA GLY A 29 1.20 1.24 20.84
C GLY A 29 2.55 1.94 20.63
N CYS A 30 3.28 1.63 19.56
CA CYS A 30 4.61 2.17 19.32
C CYS A 30 4.56 3.61 18.75
N ALA A 31 5.23 4.53 19.43
CA ALA A 31 5.40 5.92 18.98
C ALA A 31 6.54 6.08 17.95
N ASP A 32 7.46 5.12 17.88
CA ASP A 32 8.62 5.17 16.99
C ASP A 32 8.25 4.62 15.59
N LEU A 33 7.74 5.51 14.75
CA LEU A 33 7.33 5.18 13.37
C LEU A 33 8.51 4.81 12.47
N VAL A 34 9.69 5.39 12.71
CA VAL A 34 10.88 5.08 11.91
C VAL A 34 11.30 3.63 12.17
N TRP A 35 11.35 3.23 13.44
CA TRP A 35 11.61 1.85 13.82
C TRP A 35 10.55 0.90 13.26
N LEU A 36 9.27 1.25 13.38
CA LEU A 36 8.16 0.42 12.90
C LEU A 36 8.19 0.26 11.37
N GLY A 37 8.38 1.36 10.64
CA GLY A 37 8.50 1.35 9.18
C GLY A 37 9.67 0.49 8.71
N ARG A 38 10.84 0.60 9.34
CA ARG A 38 12.01 -0.23 9.05
C ARG A 38 11.72 -1.73 9.21
N LEU A 39 11.05 -2.13 10.29
CA LEU A 39 10.67 -3.53 10.50
C LEU A 39 9.68 -4.03 9.44
N ALA A 40 8.66 -3.23 9.13
CA ALA A 40 7.68 -3.59 8.11
C ALA A 40 8.30 -3.66 6.72
N HIS A 41 9.18 -2.72 6.38
CA HIS A 41 9.94 -2.72 5.14
C HIS A 41 10.80 -4.00 4.98
N HIS A 42 11.45 -4.45 6.07
CA HIS A 42 12.20 -5.71 6.07
C HIS A 42 11.34 -6.94 5.72
N ARG A 43 10.02 -6.88 5.94
CA ARG A 43 9.07 -7.97 5.64
C ARG A 43 8.31 -7.78 4.32
N ARG A 44 8.70 -6.83 3.46
CA ARG A 44 8.19 -6.74 2.08
C ARG A 44 8.48 -8.03 1.30
N ALA A 45 7.64 -8.35 0.33
CA ALA A 45 7.89 -9.48 -0.58
C ALA A 45 9.15 -9.26 -1.43
N ASP A 46 9.33 -8.02 -1.91
CA ASP A 46 10.49 -7.57 -2.65
C ASP A 46 10.97 -6.22 -2.08
N PRO A 47 12.23 -6.12 -1.63
CA PRO A 47 12.76 -4.88 -1.06
C PRO A 47 13.05 -3.80 -2.11
N GLU A 48 13.21 -4.15 -3.38
CA GLU A 48 13.59 -3.23 -4.46
C GLU A 48 12.41 -2.90 -5.40
N ARG A 49 11.44 -3.80 -5.53
CA ARG A 49 10.31 -3.66 -6.46
C ARG A 49 9.00 -3.35 -5.74
N THR A 50 8.17 -2.54 -6.39
CA THR A 50 6.78 -2.29 -5.99
C THR A 50 5.87 -2.57 -7.17
N GLY A 51 4.88 -3.42 -6.96
CA GLY A 51 3.85 -3.73 -7.93
C GLY A 51 2.80 -2.62 -8.01
N PHE A 52 2.17 -2.47 -9.16
CA PHE A 52 0.91 -1.73 -9.28
C PHE A 52 -0.04 -2.43 -10.24
N ARG A 53 -1.34 -2.27 -10.00
CA ARG A 53 -2.40 -2.76 -10.88
C ARG A 53 -3.34 -1.64 -11.26
N LEU A 54 -3.69 -1.65 -12.55
CA LEU A 54 -4.66 -0.76 -13.15
C LEU A 54 -5.93 -1.53 -13.50
N ASP A 55 -7.01 -1.27 -12.77
CA ASP A 55 -8.30 -1.90 -13.00
C ASP A 55 -9.43 -0.91 -12.64
N PRO A 56 -10.37 -0.63 -13.57
CA PRO A 56 -11.50 0.26 -13.31
C PRO A 56 -12.32 -0.10 -12.05
N ARG A 57 -12.34 -1.38 -11.63
CA ARG A 57 -13.06 -1.77 -10.40
C ARG A 57 -12.49 -1.10 -9.14
N PHE A 58 -11.22 -0.70 -9.16
CA PHE A 58 -10.57 -0.05 -8.01
C PHE A 58 -11.04 1.40 -7.84
N ALA A 59 -11.49 2.07 -8.90
CA ALA A 59 -12.11 3.40 -8.79
C ALA A 59 -13.40 3.34 -7.95
N ALA A 60 -14.16 2.24 -8.08
CA ALA A 60 -15.38 2.00 -7.30
C ALA A 60 -15.12 1.36 -5.92
N GLY A 61 -13.86 1.19 -5.50
CA GLY A 61 -13.51 0.52 -4.24
C GLY A 61 -13.78 -0.99 -4.24
N GLY A 62 -13.89 -1.62 -5.42
CA GLY A 62 -14.21 -3.03 -5.59
C GLY A 62 -13.12 -3.95 -5.07
N ILE A 63 -13.14 -4.24 -3.77
CA ILE A 63 -12.27 -5.22 -3.12
C ILE A 63 -13.15 -6.20 -2.36
N ALA A 64 -12.97 -7.50 -2.65
CA ALA A 64 -13.73 -8.56 -2.01
C ALA A 64 -13.29 -8.75 -0.56
N GLU A 65 -14.18 -9.31 0.27
CA GLU A 65 -13.84 -9.64 1.65
C GLU A 65 -12.73 -10.71 1.71
N PHE A 66 -12.77 -11.74 0.87
CA PHE A 66 -11.73 -12.76 0.82
C PHE A 66 -11.60 -13.34 -0.59
N GLY A 67 -10.39 -13.79 -0.93
CA GLY A 67 -9.98 -14.28 -2.25
C GLY A 67 -8.53 -13.87 -2.55
N PRO A 68 -8.08 -13.94 -3.82
CA PRO A 68 -6.75 -13.48 -4.23
C PRO A 68 -6.41 -12.05 -3.81
N LEU A 69 -7.44 -11.20 -3.76
CA LEU A 69 -7.37 -9.85 -3.22
C LEU A 69 -8.37 -9.75 -2.06
N ALA A 70 -7.87 -9.60 -0.83
CA ALA A 70 -8.70 -9.54 0.37
C ALA A 70 -8.67 -8.14 0.99
N GLY A 71 -9.84 -7.54 1.16
CA GLY A 71 -10.02 -6.21 1.73
C GLY A 71 -10.53 -6.23 3.16
N ARG A 72 -10.04 -5.31 3.99
CA ARG A 72 -10.65 -5.03 5.31
C ARG A 72 -10.76 -3.55 5.56
N SER A 73 -11.96 -3.12 5.92
CA SER A 73 -12.23 -1.71 6.18
C SER A 73 -11.67 -1.27 7.53
N TYR A 74 -11.11 -0.07 7.59
CA TYR A 74 -10.69 0.58 8.83
C TYR A 74 -11.11 2.06 8.84
N GLY A 75 -11.33 2.63 10.02
CA GLY A 75 -11.79 4.02 10.18
C GLY A 75 -10.99 4.80 11.20
N ARG A 76 -11.36 6.07 11.42
CA ARG A 76 -10.75 6.95 12.43
C ARG A 76 -10.74 6.36 13.83
N ASP A 77 -11.86 5.79 14.26
CA ASP A 77 -12.06 5.28 15.64
C ASP A 77 -11.74 3.78 15.78
N LEU A 78 -10.84 3.27 14.94
CA LEU A 78 -10.45 1.86 14.97
C LEU A 78 -9.84 1.49 16.33
N ASP A 79 -10.40 0.46 16.96
CA ASP A 79 -9.75 -0.20 18.10
C ASP A 79 -8.55 -1.04 17.60
N PRO A 80 -7.32 -0.76 18.08
CA PRO A 80 -6.14 -1.53 17.71
C PRO A 80 -6.26 -3.02 17.99
N GLY A 81 -6.89 -3.39 19.10
CA GLY A 81 -7.09 -4.80 19.48
C GLY A 81 -7.95 -5.54 18.47
N ALA A 82 -9.10 -4.95 18.11
CA ALA A 82 -10.01 -5.48 17.10
C ALA A 82 -9.35 -5.62 15.72
N TRP A 83 -8.49 -4.66 15.32
CA TRP A 83 -7.74 -4.78 14.07
C TRP A 83 -6.77 -5.96 14.09
N VAL A 84 -5.99 -6.10 15.16
CA VAL A 84 -5.06 -7.23 15.31
C VAL A 84 -5.82 -8.54 15.31
N ASP A 85 -6.97 -8.62 15.99
CA ASP A 85 -7.82 -9.81 15.96
C ASP A 85 -8.31 -10.16 14.55
N GLU A 86 -8.63 -9.15 13.74
CA GLU A 86 -9.02 -9.39 12.35
C GLU A 86 -7.86 -9.89 11.48
N LEU A 87 -6.65 -9.34 11.67
CA LEU A 87 -5.44 -9.82 10.99
C LEU A 87 -5.13 -11.28 11.37
N LEU A 88 -5.27 -11.63 12.66
CA LEU A 88 -5.06 -12.99 13.13
C LEU A 88 -6.06 -13.97 12.51
N ARG A 89 -7.35 -13.60 12.43
CA ARG A 89 -8.35 -14.42 11.74
C ARG A 89 -8.05 -14.60 10.26
N LEU A 90 -7.59 -13.54 9.59
CA LEU A 90 -7.18 -13.62 8.18
C LEU A 90 -5.97 -14.55 8.03
N ARG A 91 -4.98 -14.45 8.92
CA ARG A 91 -3.80 -15.32 8.95
C ARG A 91 -4.19 -16.79 9.11
N ASP A 92 -5.06 -17.10 10.08
CA ASP A 92 -5.51 -18.47 10.33
C ASP A 92 -6.32 -19.02 9.14
N ARG A 93 -7.15 -18.18 8.50
CA ARG A 93 -7.86 -18.56 7.27
C ARG A 93 -6.90 -18.82 6.11
N GLN A 94 -5.88 -17.99 5.95
CA GLN A 94 -4.85 -18.14 4.94
C GLN A 94 -4.03 -19.43 5.16
N ASP A 95 -3.71 -19.80 6.41
CA ASP A 95 -3.08 -21.09 6.71
C ASP A 95 -3.96 -22.28 6.31
N ALA A 96 -5.28 -22.18 6.54
CA ALA A 96 -6.22 -23.28 6.30
C ALA A 96 -6.58 -23.47 4.82
N SER A 97 -6.68 -22.38 4.06
CA SER A 97 -7.23 -22.39 2.69
C SER A 97 -6.26 -21.95 1.61
N GLY A 98 -5.24 -21.16 1.97
CA GLY A 98 -4.45 -20.39 1.02
C GLY A 98 -5.30 -19.44 0.17
N GLY A 99 -4.67 -18.89 -0.86
CA GLY A 99 -5.40 -18.17 -1.92
C GLY A 99 -5.55 -16.67 -1.71
N CYS A 100 -5.20 -16.09 -0.56
CA CYS A 100 -4.95 -14.66 -0.47
C CYS A 100 -3.53 -14.35 -0.98
N VAL A 101 -3.43 -13.48 -1.99
CA VAL A 101 -2.16 -13.03 -2.58
C VAL A 101 -1.83 -11.65 -2.03
N THR A 102 -2.81 -10.75 -2.03
CA THR A 102 -2.66 -9.37 -1.56
C THR A 102 -3.73 -9.05 -0.53
N PHE A 103 -3.31 -8.57 0.63
CA PHE A 103 -4.19 -7.97 1.62
C PHE A 103 -4.23 -6.44 1.46
N VAL A 104 -5.42 -5.84 1.57
CA VAL A 104 -5.62 -4.39 1.41
C VAL A 104 -6.46 -3.85 2.56
N PRO A 105 -5.86 -3.09 3.49
CA PRO A 105 -6.63 -2.23 4.37
C PRO A 105 -7.30 -1.13 3.55
N VAL A 106 -8.62 -1.00 3.67
CA VAL A 106 -9.42 -0.03 2.93
C VAL A 106 -9.95 1.01 3.91
N ARG A 107 -9.61 2.28 3.70
CA ARG A 107 -10.17 3.35 4.52
C ARG A 107 -11.68 3.45 4.30
N ALA A 108 -12.45 3.29 5.37
CA ALA A 108 -13.87 3.54 5.38
C ALA A 108 -14.15 5.05 5.38
N GLY A 109 -15.25 5.44 4.74
CA GLY A 109 -15.72 6.82 4.73
C GLY A 109 -14.97 7.72 3.75
N SER A 110 -15.70 8.66 3.14
CA SER A 110 -15.13 9.70 2.26
C SER A 110 -15.01 11.06 2.95
N GLY A 111 -15.64 11.24 4.12
CA GLY A 111 -15.63 12.50 4.86
C GLY A 111 -14.30 12.77 5.59
N GLU A 112 -13.89 14.04 5.65
CA GLU A 112 -12.69 14.46 6.38
C GLU A 112 -12.76 14.14 7.88
N GLU A 113 -13.96 14.20 8.46
CA GLU A 113 -14.23 13.87 9.86
C GLU A 113 -14.14 12.37 10.18
N GLU A 114 -14.16 11.51 9.16
CA GLU A 114 -14.02 10.06 9.32
C GLU A 114 -12.60 9.59 9.00
N ARG A 115 -11.76 10.49 8.48
CA ARG A 115 -10.39 10.18 8.06
C ARG A 115 -9.47 10.02 9.29
N PRO A 116 -8.80 8.87 9.46
CA PRO A 116 -7.76 8.73 10.47
C PRO A 116 -6.59 9.66 10.16
N ALA A 117 -5.83 10.03 11.20
CA ALA A 117 -4.57 10.75 11.00
C ALA A 117 -3.63 9.91 10.10
N PRO A 118 -2.85 10.52 9.18
CA PRO A 118 -1.94 9.80 8.29
C PRO A 118 -1.00 8.84 9.02
N VAL A 119 -0.48 9.27 10.18
CA VAL A 119 0.37 8.46 11.05
C VAL A 119 -0.34 7.18 11.54
N SER A 120 -1.64 7.25 11.83
CA SER A 120 -2.41 6.09 12.26
C SER A 120 -2.57 5.08 11.12
N ALA A 121 -2.80 5.56 9.89
CA ALA A 121 -2.86 4.69 8.71
C ALA A 121 -1.52 4.02 8.39
N LEU A 122 -0.40 4.77 8.43
CA LEU A 122 0.94 4.20 8.24
C LEU A 122 1.28 3.14 9.29
N ARG A 123 0.90 3.37 10.54
CA ARG A 123 1.05 2.40 11.62
C ARG A 123 0.22 1.14 11.36
N LEU A 124 -1.04 1.31 10.96
CA LEU A 124 -1.93 0.21 10.63
C LEU A 124 -1.35 -0.66 9.51
N LEU A 125 -0.82 -0.05 8.45
CA LEU A 125 -0.18 -0.75 7.34
C LEU A 125 1.05 -1.54 7.80
N ALA A 126 1.93 -0.92 8.58
CA ALA A 126 3.11 -1.60 9.11
C ALA A 126 2.77 -2.76 10.05
N VAL A 127 1.79 -2.58 10.95
CA VAL A 127 1.31 -3.68 11.82
C VAL A 127 0.72 -4.80 10.97
N SER A 128 -0.05 -4.48 9.93
CA SER A 128 -0.62 -5.47 9.00
C SER A 128 0.47 -6.30 8.33
N ARG A 129 1.52 -5.65 7.81
CA ARG A 129 2.68 -6.34 7.20
C ARG A 129 3.38 -7.28 8.18
N LEU A 130 3.54 -6.85 9.44
CA LEU A 130 4.29 -7.59 10.45
C LEU A 130 3.51 -8.76 11.04
N VAL A 131 2.19 -8.62 11.21
CA VAL A 131 1.33 -9.67 11.78
C VAL A 131 0.95 -10.73 10.74
N LEU A 132 0.74 -10.32 9.48
CA LEU A 132 0.43 -11.22 8.36
C LEU A 132 1.71 -11.76 7.70
N ASP A 133 2.35 -12.76 8.33
CA ASP A 133 3.54 -13.40 7.79
C ASP A 133 3.28 -14.30 6.56
N ASN A 134 2.04 -14.77 6.38
CA ASN A 134 1.66 -15.76 5.37
C ASN A 134 0.84 -15.18 4.19
N VAL A 135 0.67 -13.86 4.14
CA VAL A 135 0.11 -13.15 2.98
C VAL A 135 1.27 -12.49 2.21
N PRO A 136 1.49 -12.84 0.93
CA PRO A 136 2.64 -12.35 0.19
C PRO A 136 2.71 -10.83 0.09
N HIS A 137 1.62 -10.16 -0.31
CA HIS A 137 1.63 -8.73 -0.63
C HIS A 137 0.73 -7.91 0.29
N LEU A 138 1.15 -6.69 0.56
CA LEU A 138 0.35 -5.68 1.24
C LEU A 138 0.09 -4.53 0.27
N GLY A 139 -1.18 -4.30 -0.02
CA GLY A 139 -1.62 -3.31 -0.98
C GLY A 139 -2.21 -2.04 -0.36
N VAL A 140 -2.21 -0.97 -1.15
CA VAL A 140 -2.97 0.26 -0.88
C VAL A 140 -3.90 0.57 -2.04
N LEU A 141 -5.16 0.89 -1.71
CA LEU A 141 -6.12 1.39 -2.68
C LEU A 141 -5.94 2.91 -2.87
N LEU A 142 -5.37 3.30 -4.00
CA LEU A 142 -4.97 4.69 -4.27
C LEU A 142 -6.14 5.68 -4.23
N PRO A 143 -7.33 5.41 -4.81
CA PRO A 143 -8.47 6.33 -4.69
C PRO A 143 -8.94 6.56 -3.25
N ALA A 144 -8.78 5.57 -2.37
CA ALA A 144 -9.15 5.71 -0.97
C ALA A 144 -8.09 6.46 -0.15
N GLU A 145 -6.80 6.25 -0.42
CA GLU A 145 -5.73 6.81 0.42
C GLU A 145 -5.12 8.12 -0.12
N GLY A 146 -5.13 8.30 -1.43
CA GLY A 146 -4.45 9.39 -2.12
C GLY A 146 -2.93 9.18 -2.26
N PRO A 147 -2.29 9.90 -3.19
CA PRO A 147 -0.93 9.64 -3.63
C PRO A 147 0.13 9.87 -2.53
N SER A 148 -0.02 10.91 -1.71
CA SER A 148 0.96 11.22 -0.67
C SER A 148 1.06 10.14 0.41
N LEU A 149 -0.08 9.61 0.87
CA LEU A 149 -0.06 8.52 1.85
C LEU A 149 0.45 7.22 1.21
N ALA A 150 0.01 6.91 -0.01
CA ALA A 150 0.45 5.72 -0.73
C ALA A 150 1.97 5.70 -0.96
N GLN A 151 2.57 6.83 -1.33
CA GLN A 151 4.02 6.94 -1.51
C GLN A 151 4.78 6.69 -0.20
N LEU A 152 4.32 7.28 0.92
CA LEU A 152 4.92 7.04 2.24
C LEU A 152 4.75 5.59 2.67
N ALA A 153 3.59 4.99 2.41
CA ALA A 153 3.24 3.63 2.80
C ALA A 153 4.20 2.56 2.24
N LEU A 154 4.86 2.83 1.11
CA LEU A 154 5.90 1.94 0.55
C LEU A 154 7.05 1.70 1.53
N ASN A 155 7.34 2.65 2.41
CA ASN A 155 8.33 2.52 3.48
C ASN A 155 7.77 1.89 4.76
N PHE A 156 6.48 1.56 4.79
CA PHE A 156 5.77 0.92 5.90
C PHE A 156 5.27 -0.48 5.52
N GLY A 157 5.94 -1.14 4.58
CA GLY A 157 5.71 -2.53 4.23
C GLY A 157 4.72 -2.79 3.10
N VAL A 158 4.11 -1.74 2.55
CA VAL A 158 3.27 -1.84 1.33
C VAL A 158 4.16 -2.09 0.13
N ASP A 159 3.82 -3.08 -0.69
CA ASP A 159 4.54 -3.44 -1.90
C ASP A 159 3.65 -3.49 -3.15
N GLU A 160 2.37 -3.12 -3.03
CA GLU A 160 1.44 -3.05 -4.16
C GLU A 160 0.54 -1.79 -4.13
N LEU A 161 0.42 -1.08 -5.26
CA LEU A 161 -0.53 0.02 -5.43
C LEU A 161 -1.68 -0.37 -6.37
N LEU A 162 -2.91 -0.17 -5.90
CA LEU A 162 -4.13 -0.50 -6.65
C LEU A 162 -4.82 0.78 -7.08
N ALA A 163 -4.96 1.00 -8.38
CA ALA A 163 -5.61 2.18 -8.92
C ALA A 163 -6.50 1.82 -10.10
N GLY A 164 -7.55 2.60 -10.32
CA GLY A 164 -8.40 2.50 -11.49
C GLY A 164 -8.55 3.89 -12.10
N PRO A 165 -8.59 4.02 -13.44
CA PRO A 165 -8.95 5.29 -14.05
C PRO A 165 -10.35 5.67 -13.55
N ASP A 166 -10.50 6.92 -13.13
CA ASP A 166 -11.81 7.42 -12.74
C ASP A 166 -12.68 7.52 -14.00
N ALA A 167 -13.70 6.67 -14.09
CA ALA A 167 -14.67 6.74 -15.19
C ALA A 167 -15.55 8.01 -15.12
N SER A 168 -15.51 8.75 -14.00
CA SER A 168 -16.24 9.98 -13.76
C SER A 168 -15.42 11.25 -13.99
N THR A 169 -14.56 11.25 -15.03
CA THR A 169 -14.01 12.51 -15.54
C THR A 169 -15.11 13.35 -16.20
N ASP A 170 -16.00 13.91 -15.39
CA ASP A 170 -16.66 15.19 -15.66
C ASP A 170 -15.63 16.30 -15.37
N GLY A 171 -14.56 16.30 -16.17
CA GLY A 171 -13.55 17.36 -16.22
C GLY A 171 -13.73 18.14 -17.51
N ASP A 172 -14.34 19.31 -17.38
CA ASP A 172 -14.72 20.28 -18.42
C ASP A 172 -15.97 19.94 -19.24
N ALA A 173 -16.99 20.80 -19.11
CA ALA A 173 -18.18 20.88 -19.96
C ALA A 173 -17.88 21.31 -21.42
N HIS A 174 -16.74 20.88 -21.95
CA HIS A 174 -16.30 21.01 -23.33
C HIS A 174 -15.87 19.68 -23.97
N ALA A 175 -16.05 18.54 -23.28
CA ALA A 175 -15.87 17.24 -23.89
C ALA A 175 -16.98 16.97 -24.93
N GLU A 176 -16.59 16.95 -26.20
CA GLU A 176 -17.42 16.54 -27.33
C GLU A 176 -18.05 15.15 -27.05
N PRO A 177 -19.37 14.98 -27.28
CA PRO A 177 -20.06 13.72 -27.05
C PRO A 177 -19.59 12.67 -28.07
N GLY A 178 -18.58 11.89 -27.71
CA GLY A 178 -18.05 10.81 -28.56
C GLY A 178 -16.78 10.09 -28.06
N ALA A 179 -16.11 10.57 -27.01
CA ALA A 179 -14.78 10.10 -26.61
C ALA A 179 -14.74 8.85 -25.69
N GLY A 180 -15.81 8.04 -25.65
CA GLY A 180 -16.05 7.02 -24.62
C GLY A 180 -15.09 5.81 -24.55
N ALA A 181 -14.10 5.70 -25.43
CA ALA A 181 -13.09 4.62 -25.39
C ALA A 181 -11.65 5.17 -25.44
N ASP A 182 -11.38 6.16 -26.30
CA ASP A 182 -10.07 6.82 -26.40
C ASP A 182 -9.75 7.66 -25.15
N ALA A 183 -10.75 8.33 -24.54
CA ALA A 183 -10.54 9.06 -23.30
C ALA A 183 -10.21 8.12 -22.12
N GLY A 184 -10.84 6.94 -22.08
CA GLY A 184 -10.54 5.93 -21.07
C GLY A 184 -9.14 5.31 -21.23
N ALA A 185 -8.69 5.12 -22.48
CA ALA A 185 -7.33 4.68 -22.78
C ALA A 185 -6.29 5.75 -22.41
N GLY A 186 -6.58 7.03 -22.69
CA GLY A 186 -5.75 8.18 -22.29
C GLY A 186 -5.60 8.31 -20.78
N ALA A 187 -6.72 8.32 -20.04
CA ALA A 187 -6.73 8.40 -18.58
C ALA A 187 -5.97 7.23 -17.92
N GLY A 188 -6.07 6.02 -18.48
CA GLY A 188 -5.30 4.87 -18.02
C GLY A 188 -3.79 4.98 -18.26
N ALA A 189 -3.37 5.65 -19.34
CA ALA A 189 -1.96 5.91 -19.64
C ALA A 189 -1.37 7.01 -18.73
N GLU A 190 -2.11 8.07 -18.47
CA GLU A 190 -1.68 9.13 -17.53
C GLU A 190 -1.54 8.59 -16.11
N LEU A 191 -2.56 7.86 -15.61
CA LEU A 191 -2.52 7.25 -14.28
C LEU A 191 -1.35 6.26 -14.13
N ARG A 192 -0.99 5.56 -15.20
CA ARG A 192 0.19 4.68 -15.23
C ARG A 192 1.47 5.47 -15.03
N ASP A 193 1.66 6.56 -15.77
CA ASP A 193 2.87 7.38 -15.69
C ASP A 193 3.00 8.04 -14.30
N ASP A 194 1.88 8.44 -13.71
CA ASP A 194 1.81 8.95 -12.34
C ASP A 194 2.25 7.88 -11.32
N LEU A 195 1.79 6.65 -11.45
CA LEU A 195 2.19 5.53 -10.56
C LEU A 195 3.68 5.19 -10.71
N VAL A 196 4.19 5.14 -11.94
CA VAL A 196 5.61 4.91 -12.23
C VAL A 196 6.46 5.99 -11.54
N THR A 197 6.05 7.25 -11.67
CA THR A 197 6.73 8.37 -11.02
C THR A 197 6.64 8.25 -9.50
N LEU A 198 5.45 8.06 -8.94
CA LEU A 198 5.21 7.98 -7.50
C LEU A 198 6.06 6.89 -6.84
N ILE A 199 6.04 5.68 -7.40
CA ILE A 199 6.81 4.53 -6.89
C ILE A 199 8.32 4.80 -6.99
N GLY A 200 8.73 5.35 -8.13
CA GLY A 200 10.10 5.65 -8.40
C GLY A 200 10.71 6.74 -7.51
N GLU A 201 9.95 7.78 -7.20
CA GLU A 201 10.35 8.82 -6.26
C GLU A 201 10.46 8.32 -4.82
N ALA A 202 9.72 7.27 -4.47
CA ALA A 202 9.90 6.54 -3.22
C ALA A 202 11.14 5.62 -3.21
N GLY A 203 11.85 5.50 -4.33
CA GLY A 203 13.10 4.74 -4.46
C GLY A 203 12.93 3.28 -4.88
N PHE A 204 11.77 2.89 -5.41
CA PHE A 204 11.49 1.52 -5.83
C PHE A 204 11.40 1.39 -7.35
N ARG A 205 11.65 0.18 -7.85
CA ARG A 205 11.41 -0.16 -9.26
C ARG A 205 9.91 -0.46 -9.49
N PRO A 206 9.21 0.28 -10.35
CA PRO A 206 7.80 0.02 -10.64
C PRO A 206 7.60 -1.21 -11.51
N VAL A 207 6.58 -1.99 -11.19
CA VAL A 207 6.19 -3.19 -11.93
C VAL A 207 4.69 -3.21 -12.10
N GLU A 208 4.21 -3.24 -13.34
CA GLU A 208 2.79 -3.45 -13.60
C GLU A 208 2.45 -4.93 -13.52
N LEU A 209 1.36 -5.24 -12.80
CA LEU A 209 0.87 -6.59 -12.58
C LEU A 209 -0.52 -6.79 -13.19
N ASP A 210 -0.83 -8.03 -13.59
CA ASP A 210 -2.19 -8.44 -13.98
C ASP A 210 -3.03 -8.91 -12.76
N GLY A 211 -4.26 -9.35 -13.02
CA GLY A 211 -5.18 -9.85 -11.98
C GLY A 211 -4.67 -11.11 -11.26
N GLU A 212 -3.84 -11.89 -11.94
CA GLU A 212 -3.20 -13.12 -11.47
C GLU A 212 -1.78 -12.90 -10.91
N HIS A 213 -1.39 -11.64 -10.68
CA HIS A 213 -0.11 -11.23 -10.12
C HIS A 213 1.11 -11.58 -11.02
N ARG A 214 0.92 -11.63 -12.33
CA ARG A 214 2.02 -11.73 -13.32
C ARG A 214 2.49 -10.36 -13.76
N VAL A 215 3.77 -10.26 -14.07
CA VAL A 215 4.38 -9.04 -14.60
C VAL A 215 3.90 -8.79 -16.03
N VAL A 216 3.24 -7.66 -16.23
CA VAL A 216 2.84 -7.15 -17.55
C VAL A 216 3.93 -6.26 -18.13
N ARG A 217 4.48 -5.37 -17.30
CA ARG A 217 5.54 -4.45 -17.69
C ARG A 217 6.46 -4.11 -16.52
N GLU A 218 7.75 -4.03 -16.79
CA GLU A 218 8.73 -3.49 -15.85
C GLU A 218 9.18 -2.11 -16.31
N TYR A 219 9.39 -1.23 -15.34
CA TYR A 219 9.88 0.12 -15.57
C TYR A 219 11.23 0.26 -14.89
N ASP A 220 12.10 1.10 -15.44
CA ASP A 220 13.30 1.47 -14.72
C ASP A 220 12.95 2.35 -13.52
N ALA A 221 13.65 2.12 -12.40
CA ALA A 221 13.56 3.05 -11.30
C ALA A 221 14.08 4.41 -11.79
N PRO A 222 13.31 5.50 -11.65
CA PRO A 222 13.80 6.81 -12.00
C PRO A 222 15.03 7.15 -11.15
N PRO A 223 15.91 8.03 -11.64
CA PRO A 223 17.11 8.40 -10.91
C PRO A 223 16.75 8.91 -9.51
N THR A 224 17.38 8.29 -8.51
CA THR A 224 17.24 8.66 -7.10
C THR A 224 17.51 10.15 -6.90
N LEU A 225 17.00 10.73 -5.81
CA LEU A 225 17.34 12.12 -5.46
C LEU A 225 18.86 12.35 -5.35
N ALA A 226 19.62 11.35 -4.93
CA ALA A 226 21.08 11.41 -4.91
C ALA A 226 21.68 11.53 -6.32
N GLN A 227 21.20 10.72 -7.28
CA GLN A 227 21.59 10.80 -8.69
C GLN A 227 21.17 12.12 -9.33
N ARG A 228 19.92 12.57 -9.09
CA ARG A 228 19.42 13.87 -9.57
C ARG A 228 20.23 15.05 -9.01
N ARG A 229 20.73 14.96 -7.77
CA ARG A 229 21.58 16.00 -7.14
C ARG A 229 23.03 15.94 -7.59
N SER A 230 23.48 14.82 -8.15
CA SER A 230 24.83 14.69 -8.71
C SER A 230 24.95 15.38 -10.08
N GLU A 231 23.83 15.56 -10.78
CA GLU A 231 23.77 16.44 -11.94
C GLU A 231 23.64 17.90 -11.46
N PRO A 232 24.54 18.81 -11.89
CA PRO A 232 24.43 20.21 -11.51
C PRO A 232 23.10 20.74 -12.05
N GLN A 233 22.26 21.27 -11.15
CA GLN A 233 21.02 21.94 -11.55
C GLN A 233 21.38 22.99 -12.60
N ARG A 234 20.74 22.92 -13.77
CA ARG A 234 20.85 23.99 -14.78
C ARG A 234 20.23 25.25 -14.19
N VAL A 235 21.05 26.05 -13.51
CA VAL A 235 20.71 27.41 -13.17
C VAL A 235 20.51 28.13 -14.50
N TRP A 236 19.34 28.72 -14.66
CA TRP A 236 18.85 29.30 -15.91
C TRP A 236 19.89 30.26 -16.49
N SER A 237 20.22 30.08 -17.78
CA SER A 237 21.04 30.98 -18.59
C SER A 237 20.21 32.07 -19.22
#